data_AF-A0A2D9Z434-F1
#
_entry.id   AF-A0A2D9Z434-F1
#
_cell.length_a   1.000
_cell.length_b   1.000
_cell.length_c   1.000
_cell.angle_alpha   90.00
_cell.angle_beta   90.00
_cell.angle_gamma   90.00
#
_symmetry.space_group_name_H-M   'P 1'
#
loop_
_entity.id
_entity.type
_entity.pdbx_description
1 polymer ?
#
loop_
_entity_poly.entity_id
_entity_poly.type
_entity_poly.pdbx_seq_one_letter_code
_entity_poly.pdbx_strand_id
1 'polypeptide(L)' 'MTLEVTQAIHKRSSCRLCNSSKLSAEIFLPETVIADHYSASPGHYVRKYPLDLFQCQDCGHVQTLDVLPLNLL' A
#
# COMPACT_ATOMS: atom_id res chain seq x y z
N MET A 1 28.86 -3.64 -1.94
CA MET A 1 28.01 -3.36 -3.12
C MET A 1 26.57 -3.57 -2.66
N THR A 2 26.01 -2.58 -1.97
CA THR A 2 24.63 -2.62 -1.45
C THR A 2 23.70 -2.41 -2.63
N LEU A 3 23.01 -3.46 -3.03
CA LEU A 3 21.92 -3.36 -4.00
C LEU A 3 20.84 -2.50 -3.34
N GLU A 4 20.79 -1.22 -3.68
CA GLU A 4 19.61 -0.40 -3.44
C GLU A 4 18.49 -0.97 -4.31
N VAL A 5 17.71 -1.89 -3.75
CA VAL A 5 16.51 -2.38 -4.39
C VAL A 5 15.53 -1.22 -4.38
N THR A 6 15.37 -0.55 -5.51
CA THR A 6 14.22 0.30 -5.81
C THR A 6 12.99 -0.61 -5.81
N GLN A 7 12.44 -0.90 -4.62
CA GLN A 7 11.25 -1.72 -4.44
C GLN A 7 10.05 -0.96 -4.99
N ALA A 8 9.65 -1.30 -6.21
CA ALA A 8 8.50 -0.70 -6.88
C ALA A 8 7.20 -1.14 -6.19
N ILE A 9 6.47 -0.16 -5.67
CA ILE A 9 5.07 -0.34 -5.26
C ILE A 9 4.25 -0.47 -6.55
N HIS A 10 3.43 -1.51 -6.66
CA HIS A 10 2.51 -1.65 -7.78
C HIS A 10 1.14 -1.10 -7.38
N LYS A 11 0.67 -0.05 -8.06
CA LYS A 11 -0.69 0.46 -7.87
C LYS A 11 -1.67 -0.26 -8.80
N ARG A 12 -2.68 -0.91 -8.23
CA ARG A 12 -3.77 -1.53 -8.99
C ARG A 12 -4.70 -0.47 -9.56
N SER A 13 -5.28 -0.78 -10.71
CA SER A 13 -6.34 0.02 -11.36
C SER A 13 -7.71 -0.69 -11.36
N SER A 14 -7.80 -1.87 -10.73
CA SER A 14 -9.04 -2.66 -10.66
C SER A 14 -9.23 -3.34 -9.30
N CYS A 15 -10.50 -3.53 -8.94
CA CYS A 15 -10.94 -4.21 -7.73
C CYS A 15 -10.37 -5.62 -7.66
N ARG A 16 -9.76 -5.96 -6.53
CA ARG A 16 -9.16 -7.29 -6.28
C ARG A 16 -10.19 -8.42 -6.28
N LEU A 17 -11.43 -8.12 -5.91
CA LEU A 17 -12.49 -9.14 -5.77
C LEU A 17 -13.23 -9.40 -7.08
N CYS A 18 -13.63 -8.35 -7.82
CA CYS A 18 -14.49 -8.48 -8.99
C CYS A 18 -13.89 -7.95 -10.31
N ASN A 19 -12.64 -7.45 -10.30
CA ASN A 19 -11.95 -6.85 -11.44
C ASN A 19 -12.59 -5.59 -12.07
N SER A 20 -13.65 -5.04 -11.48
CA SER A 20 -14.19 -3.74 -11.90
C SER A 20 -13.16 -2.62 -11.74
N SER A 21 -13.13 -1.68 -12.68
CA SER A 21 -12.35 -0.44 -12.61
C SER A 21 -13.09 0.72 -11.91
N LYS A 22 -14.34 0.53 -11.49
CA LYS A 22 -15.13 1.56 -10.80
C LYS A 22 -14.73 1.64 -9.33
N LEU A 23 -13.68 2.41 -9.07
CA LEU A 23 -13.09 2.62 -7.76
C LEU A 23 -13.27 4.09 -7.35
N SER A 24 -13.79 4.32 -6.15
CA SER A 24 -13.90 5.64 -5.53
C SER A 24 -12.92 5.72 -4.36
N ALA A 25 -12.19 6.84 -4.25
CA ALA A 25 -11.34 7.10 -3.10
C ALA A 25 -12.22 7.65 -1.96
N GLU A 26 -12.31 6.91 -0.86
CA GLU A 26 -13.18 7.29 0.26
C GLU A 26 -12.39 7.90 1.41
N ILE A 27 -11.17 7.41 1.64
CA ILE A 27 -10.33 7.84 2.77
C ILE A 27 -8.88 7.98 2.30
N PHE A 28 -8.35 9.20 2.41
CA PHE A 28 -6.92 9.48 2.26
C PHE A 28 -6.25 9.40 3.62
N LEU A 29 -5.15 8.64 3.72
CA LEU A 29 -4.40 8.46 4.96
C LEU A 29 -2.99 9.04 4.81
N PRO A 30 -2.40 9.56 5.89
CA PRO A 30 -0.98 9.88 5.89
C PRO A 30 -0.15 8.65 5.54
N GLU A 31 0.92 8.83 4.79
CA GLU A 31 1.88 7.75 4.56
C GLU A 31 2.39 7.21 5.89
N THR A 32 2.43 5.88 6.02
CA THR A 32 2.78 5.20 7.27
C THR A 32 3.83 4.12 7.03
N VAL A 33 4.49 3.71 8.12
CA VAL A 33 5.43 2.58 8.10
C VAL A 33 4.66 1.25 8.08
N ILE A 34 5.34 0.17 7.69
CA ILE A 34 4.81 -1.19 7.80
C ILE A 34 4.64 -1.52 9.28
N ALA A 35 3.45 -1.96 9.67
CA ALA A 35 3.04 -2.06 11.07
C ALA A 35 3.97 -2.98 11.90
N ASP A 36 4.41 -4.08 11.33
CA ASP A 36 5.26 -5.08 12.01
C ASP A 36 6.76 -4.87 11.77
N HIS A 37 7.17 -3.76 11.14
CA HIS A 37 8.57 -3.41 10.92
C HIS A 37 9.12 -2.52 12.05
N TYR A 38 9.42 -3.15 13.18
CA TYR A 38 10.01 -2.48 14.34
C TYR A 38 11.46 -2.05 14.08
N SER A 39 11.82 -0.82 14.47
CA SER A 39 13.21 -0.35 14.46
C SER A 39 13.92 -0.73 15.76
N ALA A 40 15.13 -1.27 15.65
CA ALA A 40 15.98 -1.58 16.80
C ALA A 40 16.52 -0.33 17.51
N SER A 41 16.57 0.82 16.81
CA SER A 41 17.08 2.08 17.35
C SER A 41 16.08 3.22 17.15
N PRO A 42 15.89 4.09 18.16
CA PRO A 42 15.12 5.31 18.02
C PRO A 42 15.73 6.24 16.97
N GLY A 43 14.89 6.91 16.18
CA GLY A 43 15.33 7.92 15.20
C GLY A 43 15.91 7.36 13.91
N HIS A 44 15.95 6.04 13.73
CA HIS A 44 16.30 5.45 12.44
C HIS A 44 15.22 5.78 11.40
N TYR A 45 15.65 6.19 10.20
CA TYR A 45 14.72 6.43 9.11
C TYR A 45 14.05 5.11 8.70
N VAL A 46 12.72 5.10 8.70
CA VAL A 46 11.91 4.00 8.18
C VAL A 46 11.10 4.55 7.02
N ARG A 47 11.17 3.85 5.89
CA ARG A 47 10.40 4.22 4.70
C ARG A 47 8.90 4.15 5.01
N LYS A 48 8.16 5.15 4.52
CA LYS A 48 6.71 5.23 4.61
C LYS A 48 6.07 4.89 3.26
N TYR A 49 4.82 4.43 3.32
CA TYR A 49 4.06 3.94 2.18
C TYR A 49 2.63 4.48 2.23
N PRO A 50 1.99 4.72 1.07
CA PRO A 50 0.59 5.11 1.00
C PRO A 50 -0.33 4.01 1.52
N LEU A 51 -1.43 4.41 2.17
CA LEU A 51 -2.43 3.50 2.73
C LEU A 51 -3.86 3.94 2.41
N ASP A 52 -4.06 4.63 1.29
CA ASP A 52 -5.37 5.14 0.91
C ASP A 52 -6.38 3.99 0.69
N LEU A 53 -7.62 4.23 1.10
CA LEU A 53 -8.72 3.26 0.99
C LEU A 53 -9.68 3.65 -0.13
N PHE A 54 -9.95 2.67 -0.98
CA PHE A 54 -10.84 2.79 -2.13
C PHE A 54 -11.99 1.81 -2.01
N GLN A 55 -13.21 2.24 -2.33
CA GLN A 55 -14.37 1.38 -2.42
C GLN A 55 -14.70 1.06 -3.89
N CYS A 56 -14.89 -0.22 -4.19
CA CYS A 56 -15.44 -0.64 -5.47
C CYS A 56 -16.95 -0.36 -5.52
N GLN A 57 -17.38 0.40 -6.52
CA GLN A 57 -18.77 0.81 -6.69
C GLN A 57 -19.68 -0.30 -7.25
N ASP A 58 -19.10 -1.40 -7.77
CA ASP A 58 -19.88 -2.54 -8.28
C ASP A 58 -20.08 -3.65 -7.24
N CYS A 59 -19.11 -3.91 -6.35
CA CYS A 59 -19.21 -5.00 -5.35
C CYS A 59 -19.09 -4.57 -3.89
N GLY A 60 -18.88 -3.27 -3.62
CA GLY A 60 -18.75 -2.71 -2.27
C GLY A 60 -17.43 -3.02 -1.56
N HIS A 61 -16.51 -3.77 -2.15
CA HIS A 61 -15.22 -4.12 -1.53
C HIS A 61 -14.35 -2.89 -1.30
N VAL A 62 -14.02 -2.63 -0.02
CA VAL A 62 -13.05 -1.62 0.40
C VAL A 62 -11.65 -2.24 0.41
N GLN A 63 -10.68 -1.56 -0.21
CA GLN A 63 -9.34 -2.09 -0.42
C GLN A 63 -8.29 -0.98 -0.53
N THR A 64 -7.03 -1.34 -0.31
CA THR A 64 -5.87 -0.53 -0.75
C THR A 64 -5.54 -0.86 -2.20
N LEU A 65 -5.10 0.14 -2.96
CA LEU A 65 -4.65 -0.06 -4.35
C LEU A 65 -3.13 -0.22 -4.46
N ASP A 66 -2.38 0.33 -3.52
CA ASP A 66 -0.93 0.23 -3.47
C ASP A 66 -0.53 -1.14 -2.89
N VAL A 67 0.08 -1.97 -3.74
CA VAL A 67 0.53 -3.33 -3.41
C VAL A 67 2.03 -3.30 -3.13
N LEU A 68 2.38 -3.66 -1.90
CA LEU A 68 3.78 -3.82 -1.50
C LEU A 68 4.33 -5.17 -1.98
N PRO A 69 5.59 -5.23 -2.44
CA PRO A 69 6.25 -6.49 -2.77
C PRO A 69 6.41 -7.38 -1.54
N LEU A 70 6.37 -8.70 -1.75
CA LEU A 70 6.37 -9.68 -0.65
C LEU A 70 7.63 -9.64 0.22
N ASN A 71 8.77 -9.22 -0.33
CA ASN A 71 10.02 -9.09 0.43
C ASN A 71 10.07 -7.84 1.33
N LEU A 72 8.97 -7.10 1.44
CA LEU A 72 8.75 -6.03 2.43
C LEU A 72 7.83 -6.45 3.59
N LEU A 73 7.29 -7.67 3.57
CA LEU A 73 6.41 -8.21 4.63
C LEU A 73 7.15 -9.32 5.37
#